data_AF-A0A0G2E3F4-F1
#
_entry.id   AF-A0A0G2E3F4-F1
#
_cell.length_a   1.000
_cell.length_b   1.000
_cell.length_c   1.000
_cell.angle_alpha   90.00
_cell.angle_beta   90.00
_cell.angle_gamma   90.00
#
_symmetry.space_group_name_H-M   'P 1'
#
loop_
_entity.id
_entity.type
_entity.pdbx_description
1 polymer ?
#
loop_
_entity_poly.entity_id
_entity_poly.type
_entity_poly.pdbx_seq_one_letter_code
_entity_poly.pdbx_strand_id
1 'polypeptide(L)'
;MESMQDVEIIDPDVEDIGGKLESYMKRIGPMIYEAETSPFMKPTLVMAHRLSVENKEGIESKESLLSKVLELWVATRVLAEPDLKFQLFFNHTQPPFKDPVIMTPQDLESVPQTSRFPIELATRSEAYRLIDAQILGAMEKRAANLSKFVMNDLERRLLQRQQANPFETFLVSMILLACVERMCWLFKRWENPVHVPARTYSVPPPDLKTELEKSINAANAAATAAENAQNNVDHNVPMPDAPPPQEGTPSMQSTAQAATDAANALFSQPHPNRWPLDKPPASYSQQGERFSDILHMLLKMRGVPPKTTTEPITNIVVPIDNMTNNQTTNATINPKSDALAKEWFAEVKITPMYLAERRNAVFIGNDPREWECFYVSKILVHNGIVEGTGRLVP
;
A
#
# COMPACT_ATOMS: atom_id res chain seq x y z
N MET A 1 -9.97 -3.44 39.42
CA MET A 1 -10.18 -2.19 38.65
C MET A 1 -9.15 -2.21 37.55
N GLU A 2 -9.48 -2.80 36.40
CA GLU A 2 -8.72 -2.53 35.18
C GLU A 2 -8.97 -1.07 34.83
N SER A 3 -7.92 -0.27 34.72
CA SER A 3 -8.05 1.08 34.18
C SER A 3 -8.53 0.92 32.74
N MET A 4 -9.72 1.42 32.40
CA MET A 4 -10.09 1.68 31.01
C MET A 4 -8.95 2.51 30.42
N GLN A 5 -8.13 1.88 29.58
CA GLN A 5 -7.05 2.57 28.90
C GLN A 5 -7.72 3.32 27.75
N ASP A 6 -7.71 4.65 27.81
CA ASP A 6 -8.28 5.47 26.75
C ASP A 6 -7.58 5.12 25.43
N VAL A 7 -8.34 4.68 24.44
CA VAL A 7 -7.82 4.35 23.10
C VAL A 7 -7.88 5.60 22.23
N GLU A 8 -6.73 6.08 21.77
CA GLU A 8 -6.67 7.21 20.86
C GLU A 8 -6.92 6.77 19.41
N ILE A 9 -7.76 7.54 18.71
CA ILE A 9 -8.13 7.32 17.30
C ILE A 9 -8.10 8.65 16.55
N ILE A 10 -7.98 8.60 15.22
CA ILE A 10 -8.25 9.80 14.40
C ILE A 10 -9.76 9.89 14.20
N ASP A 11 -10.34 11.06 14.47
CA ASP A 11 -11.75 11.32 14.21
C ASP A 11 -11.97 11.57 12.71
N PRO A 12 -12.61 10.65 11.96
CA PRO A 12 -12.79 10.78 10.51
C PRO A 12 -13.85 11.83 10.12
N ASP A 13 -14.71 12.26 11.04
CA ASP A 13 -15.77 13.25 10.78
C ASP A 13 -15.23 14.67 10.87
N VAL A 14 -14.18 14.86 11.68
CA VAL A 14 -13.52 16.15 11.89
C VAL A 14 -12.27 16.30 11.02
N GLU A 15 -11.50 15.23 10.83
CA GLU A 15 -10.18 15.28 10.19
C GLU A 15 -10.20 14.84 8.72
N ASP A 16 -9.70 15.70 7.82
CA ASP A 16 -9.43 15.33 6.42
C ASP A 16 -8.12 14.54 6.31
N ILE A 17 -8.18 13.26 6.69
CA ILE A 17 -7.04 12.32 6.58
C ILE A 17 -6.56 12.26 5.12
N GLY A 18 -7.49 12.28 4.15
CA GLY A 18 -7.17 12.16 2.72
C GLY A 18 -6.32 13.33 2.21
N GLY A 19 -6.73 14.56 2.49
CA GLY A 19 -5.98 15.77 2.12
C GLY A 19 -4.68 15.93 2.89
N LYS A 20 -4.64 15.55 4.17
CA LYS A 20 -3.40 15.54 4.96
C LYS A 20 -2.38 14.51 4.42
N LEU A 21 -2.84 13.31 4.07
CA LEU A 21 -1.99 12.29 3.46
C LEU A 21 -1.49 12.71 2.08
N GLU A 22 -2.31 13.39 1.28
CA GLU A 22 -1.86 13.99 0.03
C GLU A 22 -0.65 14.91 0.22
N SER A 23 -0.79 15.88 1.11
CA SER A 23 0.26 16.85 1.43
C SER A 23 1.49 16.18 1.99
N TYR A 24 1.31 15.19 2.88
CA TYR A 24 2.39 14.38 3.43
C TYR A 24 3.15 13.61 2.34
N MET A 25 2.45 12.89 1.46
CA MET A 25 3.05 12.13 0.36
C MET A 25 3.82 13.02 -0.60
N LYS A 26 3.23 14.15 -1.02
CA LYS A 26 3.90 15.13 -1.90
C LYS A 26 5.20 15.62 -1.29
N ARG A 27 5.22 15.80 0.03
CA ARG A 27 6.38 16.28 0.77
C ARG A 27 7.47 15.22 0.94
N ILE A 28 7.11 13.97 1.26
CA ILE A 28 8.10 12.90 1.45
C ILE A 28 8.55 12.25 0.14
N GLY A 29 7.82 12.45 -0.97
CA GLY A 29 8.08 11.84 -2.27
C GLY A 29 9.55 11.93 -2.70
N PRO A 30 10.15 13.14 -2.79
CA PRO A 30 11.55 13.30 -3.18
C PRO A 30 12.53 12.48 -2.31
N MET A 31 12.29 12.42 -0.99
CA MET A 31 13.10 11.61 -0.08
C MET A 31 12.96 10.11 -0.38
N ILE A 32 11.74 9.64 -0.65
CA ILE A 32 11.46 8.24 -1.01
C ILE A 32 12.16 7.85 -2.32
N TYR A 33 12.18 8.74 -3.31
CA TYR A 33 12.82 8.49 -4.61
C TYR A 33 14.34 8.38 -4.46
N GLU A 34 14.95 9.29 -3.70
CA GLU A 34 16.41 9.28 -3.45
C GLU A 34 16.87 8.12 -2.56
N ALA A 35 16.04 7.73 -1.60
CA ALA A 35 16.26 6.59 -0.72
C ALA A 35 15.94 5.23 -1.38
N GLU A 36 15.48 5.22 -2.63
CA GLU A 36 15.29 3.98 -3.37
C GLU A 36 16.63 3.23 -3.51
N THR A 37 16.61 1.93 -3.22
CA THR A 37 17.81 1.08 -3.22
C THR A 37 17.93 0.26 -4.50
N SER A 38 16.82 0.08 -5.22
CA SER A 38 16.84 -0.63 -6.50
C SER A 38 17.68 0.13 -7.54
N PRO A 39 18.65 -0.53 -8.20
CA PRO A 39 19.43 0.07 -9.29
C PRO A 39 18.58 0.35 -10.53
N PHE A 40 17.39 -0.26 -10.65
CA PHE A 40 16.46 -0.01 -11.75
C PHE A 40 15.46 1.11 -11.40
N MET A 41 14.82 1.03 -10.24
CA MET A 41 13.76 1.96 -9.88
C MET A 41 14.30 3.31 -9.43
N LYS A 42 15.44 3.39 -8.75
CA LYS A 42 16.02 4.68 -8.33
C LYS A 42 16.21 5.66 -9.51
N PRO A 43 17.00 5.34 -10.55
CA PRO A 43 17.16 6.25 -11.70
C PRO A 43 15.85 6.51 -12.44
N THR A 44 14.95 5.52 -12.50
CA THR A 44 13.61 5.69 -13.11
C THR A 44 12.76 6.73 -12.37
N LEU A 45 12.74 6.69 -11.04
CA LEU A 45 11.97 7.62 -10.21
C LEU A 45 12.59 9.02 -10.21
N VAL A 46 13.92 9.12 -10.09
CA VAL A 46 14.65 10.39 -10.10
C VAL A 46 14.46 11.10 -11.43
N MET A 47 14.58 10.39 -12.56
CA MET A 47 14.35 10.96 -13.88
C MET A 47 12.88 11.38 -14.07
N ALA A 48 11.92 10.54 -13.67
CA ALA A 48 10.50 10.90 -13.74
C ALA A 48 10.18 12.13 -12.88
N HIS A 49 10.78 12.24 -11.69
CA HIS A 49 10.62 13.40 -10.80
C HIS A 49 11.20 14.66 -11.45
N ARG A 50 12.43 14.60 -11.98
CA ARG A 50 13.05 15.70 -12.73
C ARG A 50 12.15 16.20 -13.86
N LEU A 51 11.69 15.29 -14.72
CA LEU A 51 10.79 15.64 -15.83
C LEU A 51 9.43 16.17 -15.34
N SER A 52 8.93 15.69 -14.21
CA SER A 52 7.69 16.19 -13.63
C SER A 52 7.78 17.63 -13.14
N VAL A 53 8.97 18.06 -12.68
CA VAL A 53 9.27 19.42 -12.23
C VAL A 53 9.50 20.33 -13.42
N GLU A 54 10.35 19.92 -14.38
CA GLU A 54 10.59 20.68 -15.62
C GLU A 54 9.29 21.00 -16.37
N ASN A 55 8.35 20.06 -16.43
CA ASN A 55 7.07 20.25 -17.11
C ASN A 55 6.10 21.21 -16.37
N LYS A 56 6.35 21.53 -15.09
CA LYS A 56 5.55 22.52 -14.33
C LYS A 56 6.02 23.95 -14.58
N GLU A 57 7.24 24.14 -15.06
CA GLU A 57 7.79 25.45 -15.41
C GLU A 57 7.18 25.95 -16.73
N GLY A 58 6.02 26.61 -16.66
CA GLY A 58 5.44 27.34 -17.80
C GLY A 58 3.93 27.17 -18.04
N ILE A 59 3.24 26.30 -17.30
CA ILE A 59 1.77 26.18 -17.37
C ILE A 59 1.21 26.09 -15.94
N GLU A 60 0.66 27.18 -15.43
CA GLU A 60 -0.17 27.15 -14.23
C GLU A 60 -1.47 26.39 -14.56
N SER A 61 -1.70 25.24 -13.93
CA SER A 61 -3.03 24.70 -13.53
C SER A 61 -3.23 23.18 -13.70
N LYS A 62 -2.35 22.41 -14.37
CA LYS A 62 -2.53 20.94 -14.46
C LYS A 62 -1.32 20.16 -13.98
N GLU A 63 -1.53 19.36 -12.94
CA GLU A 63 -0.52 18.39 -12.49
C GLU A 63 -0.19 17.39 -13.62
N SER A 64 1.10 17.18 -13.85
CA SER A 64 1.57 16.27 -14.88
C SER A 64 1.23 14.81 -14.54
N LEU A 65 1.03 13.98 -15.56
CA LEU A 65 0.81 12.53 -15.37
C LEU A 65 1.98 11.87 -14.62
N LEU A 66 3.21 12.36 -14.84
CA LEU A 66 4.39 11.96 -14.08
C LEU A 66 4.23 12.24 -12.58
N SER A 67 3.74 13.42 -12.20
CA SER A 67 3.46 13.74 -10.78
C SER A 67 2.47 12.73 -10.18
N LYS A 68 1.41 12.38 -10.92
CA LYS A 68 0.39 11.44 -10.43
C LYS A 68 0.87 9.99 -10.32
N VAL A 69 1.69 9.53 -11.25
CA VAL A 69 2.26 8.16 -11.16
C VAL A 69 3.33 8.06 -10.06
N LEU A 70 4.08 9.14 -9.80
CA LEU A 70 5.02 9.22 -8.68
C LEU A 70 4.31 9.24 -7.33
N GLU A 71 3.17 9.92 -7.21
CA GLU A 71 2.32 9.82 -6.02
C GLU A 71 1.76 8.40 -5.85
N LEU A 72 1.35 7.75 -6.94
CA LEU A 72 0.89 6.35 -6.90
C LEU A 72 2.00 5.40 -6.44
N TRP A 73 3.24 5.64 -6.89
CA TRP A 73 4.40 4.89 -6.43
C TRP A 73 4.57 5.00 -4.91
N VAL A 74 4.52 6.22 -4.36
CA VAL A 74 4.63 6.44 -2.91
C VAL A 74 3.51 5.71 -2.18
N ALA A 75 2.25 5.83 -2.64
CA ALA A 75 1.13 5.18 -1.97
C ALA A 75 1.27 3.65 -1.95
N THR A 76 1.57 3.05 -3.09
CA THR A 76 1.73 1.58 -3.17
C THR A 76 2.95 1.09 -2.39
N ARG A 77 4.04 1.88 -2.34
CA ARG A 77 5.20 1.57 -1.50
C ARG A 77 4.83 1.55 -0.02
N VAL A 78 4.11 2.56 0.47
CA VAL A 78 3.62 2.59 1.85
C VAL A 78 2.71 1.40 2.18
N LEU A 79 1.86 0.99 1.24
CA LEU A 79 0.92 -0.12 1.45
C LEU A 79 1.57 -1.51 1.48
N ALA A 80 2.68 -1.71 0.76
CA ALA A 80 3.24 -3.05 0.56
C ALA A 80 4.58 -3.31 1.25
N GLU A 81 5.33 -2.26 1.62
CA GLU A 81 6.62 -2.39 2.32
C GLU A 81 6.39 -2.74 3.80
N PRO A 82 6.74 -3.96 4.26
CA PRO A 82 6.52 -4.35 5.65
C PRO A 82 7.44 -3.60 6.64
N ASP A 83 8.58 -3.10 6.14
CA ASP A 83 9.58 -2.41 6.94
C ASP A 83 9.29 -0.92 7.10
N LEU A 84 8.37 -0.37 6.30
CA LEU A 84 7.95 1.02 6.42
C LEU A 84 6.90 1.15 7.52
N LYS A 85 7.25 1.84 8.61
CA LYS A 85 6.37 2.00 9.78
C LYS A 85 6.13 3.47 10.06
N PHE A 86 4.90 3.80 10.43
CA PHE A 86 4.58 5.13 10.92
C PHE A 86 5.12 5.34 12.33
N GLN A 87 5.75 6.48 12.55
CA GLN A 87 6.08 6.95 13.89
C GLN A 87 4.97 7.90 14.32
N LEU A 88 4.18 7.47 15.32
CA LEU A 88 2.98 8.17 15.74
C LEU A 88 3.24 8.91 17.05
N PHE A 89 2.74 10.13 17.12
CA PHE A 89 2.87 10.98 18.29
C PHE A 89 1.58 11.76 18.54
N PHE A 90 1.20 11.90 19.80
CA PHE A 90 0.07 12.69 20.25
C PHE A 90 0.55 13.92 21.01
N ASN A 91 -0.01 15.10 20.74
CA ASN A 91 0.29 16.33 21.48
C ASN A 91 -1.01 16.95 22.00
N HIS A 92 -1.16 17.02 23.32
CA HIS A 92 -2.36 17.56 23.98
C HIS A 92 -2.31 19.07 24.24
N THR A 93 -1.16 19.71 24.01
CA THR A 93 -0.97 21.14 24.33
C THR A 93 -1.01 22.06 23.11
N GLN A 94 -0.94 21.49 21.91
CA GLN A 94 -0.93 22.26 20.67
C GLN A 94 -2.09 21.84 19.77
N PRO A 95 -2.78 22.80 19.13
CA PRO A 95 -3.80 22.48 18.13
C PRO A 95 -3.18 21.79 16.91
N PRO A 96 -3.97 21.04 16.12
CA PRO A 96 -3.51 20.46 14.87
C PRO A 96 -2.89 21.51 13.95
N PHE A 97 -1.70 21.24 13.42
CA PHE A 97 -1.10 22.08 12.38
C PHE A 97 -1.87 21.93 11.08
N LYS A 98 -2.09 23.05 10.38
CA LYS A 98 -2.68 23.05 9.03
C LYS A 98 -1.71 22.48 8.00
N ASP A 99 -0.43 22.78 8.15
CA ASP A 99 0.65 22.31 7.28
C ASP A 99 1.46 21.20 7.96
N PRO A 100 1.96 20.21 7.20
CA PRO A 100 2.86 19.20 7.74
C PRO A 100 4.09 19.83 8.40
N VAL A 101 4.36 19.51 9.67
CA VAL A 101 5.52 20.04 10.41
C VAL A 101 6.82 19.37 9.95
N ILE A 102 7.90 20.14 9.81
CA ILE A 102 9.24 19.58 9.56
C ILE A 102 9.88 19.26 10.89
N MET A 103 10.24 18.00 11.08
CA MET A 103 10.90 17.52 12.29
C MET A 103 12.25 17.00 11.89
N THR A 104 13.29 17.60 12.43
CA THR A 104 14.64 17.08 12.30
C THR A 104 14.83 15.90 13.26
N PRO A 105 15.79 15.00 13.04
CA PRO A 105 16.12 13.95 14.00
C PRO A 105 16.39 14.48 15.41
N GLN A 106 16.96 15.68 15.52
CA GLN A 106 17.21 16.35 16.81
C GLN A 106 15.91 16.79 17.50
N ASP A 107 14.87 17.14 16.75
CA ASP A 107 13.52 17.42 17.28
C ASP A 107 12.81 16.14 17.76
N LEU A 108 13.21 14.97 17.25
CA LEU A 108 12.72 13.66 17.72
C LEU A 108 13.47 13.15 18.96
N GLU A 109 14.71 13.55 19.16
CA GLU A 109 15.52 13.10 20.32
C GLU A 109 15.37 14.00 21.55
N SER A 110 15.01 15.28 21.38
CA SER A 110 14.74 16.24 22.48
C SER A 110 13.37 16.04 23.17
N VAL A 111 12.70 14.94 22.87
CA VAL A 111 11.32 14.59 23.25
C VAL A 111 11.00 14.55 24.76
N PRO A 112 11.92 14.43 25.74
CA PRO A 112 11.49 14.45 27.14
C PRO A 112 10.87 15.78 27.62
N GLN A 113 10.87 16.86 26.82
CA GLN A 113 10.55 18.21 27.29
C GLN A 113 9.37 18.91 26.59
N THR A 114 8.78 18.35 25.54
CA THR A 114 7.82 19.09 24.69
C THR A 114 6.54 18.31 24.42
N SER A 115 5.59 18.27 25.35
CA SER A 115 4.14 17.98 25.17
C SER A 115 3.68 16.87 24.20
N ARG A 116 4.58 16.01 23.76
CA ARG A 116 4.40 15.06 22.66
C ARG A 116 4.71 13.68 23.20
N PHE A 117 3.71 12.83 23.13
CA PHE A 117 3.71 11.51 23.70
C PHE A 117 3.74 10.51 22.55
N PRO A 118 4.75 9.63 22.48
CA PRO A 118 4.81 8.64 21.42
C PRO A 118 3.67 7.63 21.60
N ILE A 119 3.02 7.27 20.50
CA ILE A 119 2.07 6.16 20.44
C ILE A 119 2.88 5.00 19.85
N GLU A 120 3.35 4.09 20.71
CA GLU A 120 4.20 2.97 20.29
C GLU A 120 3.46 1.65 20.40
N LEU A 121 3.82 0.70 19.54
CA LEU A 121 3.25 -0.65 19.57
C LEU A 121 3.47 -1.37 20.91
N ALA A 122 4.54 -1.04 21.64
CA ALA A 122 4.88 -1.66 22.92
C ALA A 122 4.05 -1.11 24.10
N THR A 123 3.60 0.14 24.02
CA THR A 123 2.96 0.85 25.15
C THR A 123 1.49 1.17 24.90
N ARG A 124 1.10 1.42 23.65
CA ARG A 124 -0.25 1.79 23.20
C ARG A 124 -0.62 1.00 21.95
N SER A 125 -0.57 -0.33 22.06
CA SER A 125 -0.70 -1.25 20.92
C SER A 125 -2.01 -1.08 20.13
N GLU A 126 -3.14 -0.93 20.82
CA GLU A 126 -4.47 -0.80 20.20
C GLU A 126 -4.60 0.53 19.46
N ALA A 127 -4.27 1.65 20.10
CA ALA A 127 -4.29 2.97 19.49
C ALA A 127 -3.35 3.05 18.27
N TYR A 128 -2.13 2.52 18.39
CA TYR A 128 -1.19 2.46 17.27
C TYR A 128 -1.80 1.71 16.08
N ARG A 129 -2.33 0.51 16.30
CA ARG A 129 -2.88 -0.34 15.23
C ARG A 129 -4.11 0.27 14.58
N LEU A 130 -4.96 0.92 15.37
CA LEU A 130 -6.17 1.53 14.85
C LEU A 130 -5.85 2.76 14.00
N ILE A 131 -4.95 3.63 14.48
CA ILE A 131 -4.48 4.79 13.72
C ILE A 131 -3.73 4.34 12.45
N ASP A 132 -2.87 3.34 12.55
CA ASP A 132 -2.17 2.74 11.40
C ASP A 132 -3.16 2.22 10.36
N ALA A 133 -4.19 1.47 10.79
CA ALA A 133 -5.24 0.98 9.90
C ALA A 133 -6.05 2.12 9.26
N GLN A 134 -6.36 3.20 10.00
CA GLN A 134 -7.03 4.38 9.45
C GLN A 134 -6.19 5.07 8.37
N ILE A 135 -4.88 5.23 8.61
CA ILE A 135 -3.94 5.82 7.66
C ILE A 135 -3.81 4.93 6.42
N LEU A 136 -3.61 3.63 6.59
CA LEU A 136 -3.48 2.68 5.48
C LEU A 136 -4.77 2.59 4.66
N GLY A 137 -5.95 2.60 5.30
CA GLY A 137 -7.23 2.63 4.60
C GLY A 137 -7.43 3.91 3.78
N ALA A 138 -7.04 5.07 4.31
CA ALA A 138 -7.05 6.32 3.54
C ALA A 138 -6.01 6.32 2.41
N MET A 139 -4.84 5.71 2.63
CA MET A 139 -3.80 5.51 1.61
C MET A 139 -4.27 4.60 0.47
N GLU A 140 -4.98 3.52 0.79
CA GLU A 140 -5.59 2.60 -0.19
C GLU A 140 -6.62 3.32 -1.05
N LYS A 141 -7.53 4.08 -0.43
CA LYS A 141 -8.52 4.89 -1.16
C LYS A 141 -7.83 5.90 -2.10
N ARG A 142 -6.72 6.50 -1.66
CA ARG A 142 -5.93 7.41 -2.49
C ARG A 142 -5.24 6.68 -3.65
N ALA A 143 -4.62 5.54 -3.40
CA ALA A 143 -4.01 4.70 -4.44
C ALA A 143 -5.03 4.25 -5.49
N ALA A 144 -6.26 3.91 -5.08
CA ALA A 144 -7.35 3.57 -5.99
C ALA A 144 -7.75 4.76 -6.90
N ASN A 145 -7.85 5.97 -6.33
CA ASN A 145 -8.14 7.18 -7.11
C ASN A 145 -7.00 7.53 -8.08
N LEU A 146 -5.75 7.47 -7.62
CA LEU A 146 -4.56 7.75 -8.42
C LEU A 146 -4.42 6.74 -9.56
N SER A 147 -4.57 5.44 -9.30
CA SER A 147 -4.46 4.40 -10.32
C SER A 147 -5.51 4.58 -11.42
N LYS A 148 -6.76 4.85 -11.05
CA LYS A 148 -7.83 5.17 -12.01
C LYS A 148 -7.48 6.40 -12.86
N PHE A 149 -6.99 7.47 -12.24
CA PHE A 149 -6.57 8.68 -12.97
C PHE A 149 -5.45 8.38 -13.96
N VAL A 150 -4.39 7.70 -13.49
CA VAL A 150 -3.20 7.39 -14.29
C VAL A 150 -3.57 6.49 -15.47
N MET A 151 -4.37 5.44 -15.25
CA MET A 151 -4.85 4.56 -16.31
C MET A 151 -5.65 5.31 -17.37
N ASN A 152 -6.58 6.18 -16.95
CA ASN A 152 -7.42 6.94 -17.88
C ASN A 152 -6.61 7.94 -18.72
N ASP A 153 -5.67 8.68 -18.13
CA ASP A 153 -4.84 9.63 -18.88
C ASP A 153 -3.83 8.89 -19.78
N LEU A 154 -3.27 7.77 -19.31
CA LEU A 154 -2.38 6.92 -20.11
C LEU A 154 -3.12 6.33 -21.31
N GLU A 155 -4.34 5.81 -21.11
CA GLU A 155 -5.20 5.34 -22.21
C GLU A 155 -5.45 6.46 -23.22
N ARG A 156 -5.80 7.66 -22.78
CA ARG A 156 -5.99 8.82 -23.66
C ARG A 156 -4.73 9.13 -24.47
N ARG A 157 -3.54 9.15 -23.84
CA ARG A 157 -2.26 9.36 -24.52
C ARG A 157 -1.95 8.27 -25.55
N LEU A 158 -2.30 7.03 -25.25
CA LEU A 158 -2.10 5.89 -26.16
C LEU A 158 -3.16 5.80 -27.26
N LEU A 159 -4.32 6.45 -27.14
CA LEU A 159 -5.35 6.48 -28.18
C LEU A 159 -5.22 7.69 -29.11
N GLN A 160 -4.77 8.83 -28.59
CA GLN A 160 -4.60 10.06 -29.37
C GLN A 160 -3.42 9.95 -30.35
N ARG A 161 -3.57 10.49 -31.56
CA ARG A 161 -2.60 10.35 -32.66
C ARG A 161 -1.39 11.30 -32.57
N GLN A 162 -1.49 12.41 -31.85
CA GLN A 162 -0.45 13.43 -31.77
C GLN A 162 -0.49 14.09 -30.39
N GLN A 163 0.69 14.37 -29.81
CA GLN A 163 1.01 15.27 -28.68
C GLN A 163 1.51 14.66 -27.36
N ALA A 164 1.46 13.35 -27.12
CA ALA A 164 2.08 12.79 -25.91
C ALA A 164 3.60 12.61 -26.11
N ASN A 165 4.41 13.07 -25.15
CA ASN A 165 5.85 12.79 -25.13
C ASN A 165 6.07 11.26 -25.01
N PRO A 166 6.68 10.59 -26.01
CA PRO A 166 6.80 9.13 -26.01
C PRO A 166 7.60 8.62 -24.81
N PHE A 167 8.73 9.24 -24.48
CA PHE A 167 9.56 8.78 -23.37
C PHE A 167 8.91 9.02 -22.00
N GLU A 168 8.20 10.13 -21.80
CA GLU A 168 7.41 10.30 -20.57
C GLU A 168 6.31 9.25 -20.45
N THR A 169 5.63 8.94 -21.55
CA THR A 169 4.59 7.92 -21.59
C THR A 169 5.18 6.53 -21.27
N PHE A 170 6.40 6.27 -21.75
CA PHE A 170 7.17 5.09 -21.41
C PHE A 170 7.53 5.02 -19.91
N LEU A 171 8.08 6.09 -19.32
CA LEU A 171 8.36 6.18 -17.88
C LEU A 171 7.10 5.97 -17.04
N VAL A 172 6.00 6.63 -17.38
CA VAL A 172 4.70 6.45 -16.69
C VAL A 172 4.26 4.99 -16.72
N SER A 173 4.39 4.35 -17.87
CA SER A 173 4.01 2.94 -18.02
C SER A 173 4.88 2.01 -17.17
N MET A 174 6.19 2.26 -17.10
CA MET A 174 7.11 1.51 -16.25
C MET A 174 6.76 1.66 -14.76
N ILE A 175 6.57 2.88 -14.28
CA ILE A 175 6.25 3.13 -12.87
C ILE A 175 4.86 2.55 -12.52
N LEU A 176 3.88 2.67 -13.43
CA LEU A 176 2.56 2.07 -13.24
C LEU A 176 2.64 0.55 -13.15
N LEU A 177 3.40 -0.11 -14.03
CA LEU A 177 3.62 -1.55 -13.96
C LEU A 177 4.33 -1.95 -12.67
N ALA A 178 5.32 -1.19 -12.22
CA ALA A 178 6.00 -1.47 -10.95
C ALA A 178 5.06 -1.31 -9.74
N CYS A 179 4.10 -0.38 -9.80
CA CYS A 179 3.02 -0.29 -8.80
C CYS A 179 2.10 -1.53 -8.84
N VAL A 180 1.77 -2.02 -10.03
CA VAL A 180 0.97 -3.24 -10.22
C VAL A 180 1.73 -4.47 -9.70
N GLU A 181 3.02 -4.63 -10.04
CA GLU A 181 3.89 -5.69 -9.54
C GLU A 181 3.85 -5.75 -8.01
N ARG A 182 4.03 -4.61 -7.35
CA ARG A 182 4.01 -4.48 -5.89
C ARG A 182 2.67 -4.87 -5.29
N MET A 183 1.56 -4.39 -5.85
CA MET A 183 0.23 -4.72 -5.33
C MET A 183 -0.12 -6.18 -5.57
N CYS A 184 0.24 -6.74 -6.72
CA CYS A 184 0.05 -8.16 -7.01
C CYS A 184 0.90 -9.03 -6.07
N TRP A 185 2.15 -8.63 -5.78
CA TRP A 185 2.99 -9.28 -4.78
C TRP A 185 2.36 -9.21 -3.38
N LEU A 186 1.85 -8.04 -2.98
CA LEU A 186 1.16 -7.85 -1.70
C LEU A 186 -0.01 -8.83 -1.58
N PHE A 187 -0.88 -8.93 -2.59
CA PHE A 187 -1.99 -9.88 -2.60
C PHE A 187 -1.53 -11.33 -2.62
N LYS A 188 -0.43 -11.64 -3.32
CA LYS A 188 0.13 -13.00 -3.39
C LYS A 188 0.59 -13.51 -2.02
N ARG A 189 1.05 -12.64 -1.11
CA ARG A 189 1.39 -13.01 0.28
C ARG A 189 0.22 -13.57 1.08
N TRP A 190 -1.00 -13.15 0.76
CA TRP A 190 -2.20 -13.67 1.41
C TRP A 190 -2.57 -15.08 0.94
N GLU A 191 -2.01 -15.58 -0.16
CA GLU A 191 -2.27 -16.95 -0.66
C GLU A 191 -1.47 -18.02 0.08
N ASN A 192 -0.25 -17.70 0.54
CA ASN A 192 0.68 -18.67 1.11
C ASN A 192 1.10 -18.27 2.54
N PRO A 193 0.29 -18.60 3.55
CA PRO A 193 0.58 -18.23 4.94
C PRO A 193 1.73 -18.95 5.59
N VAL A 194 2.40 -19.88 4.92
CA VAL A 194 3.43 -20.76 5.51
C VAL A 194 4.67 -19.97 5.97
N HIS A 195 4.86 -18.73 5.49
CA HIS A 195 5.88 -17.79 5.99
C HIS A 195 5.37 -16.80 7.05
N VAL A 196 4.09 -16.89 7.43
CA VAL A 196 3.55 -16.27 8.63
C VAL A 196 3.71 -17.31 9.74
N PRO A 197 4.49 -17.07 10.82
CA PRO A 197 4.61 -18.06 11.89
C PRO A 197 3.20 -18.46 12.34
N ALA A 198 2.90 -19.75 12.23
CA ALA A 198 1.60 -20.30 12.62
C ALA A 198 1.37 -19.98 14.09
N ARG A 199 0.60 -18.94 14.36
CA ARG A 199 0.01 -18.74 15.68
C ARG A 199 -1.25 -19.57 15.71
N THR A 200 -1.17 -20.68 16.41
CA THR A 200 -2.33 -21.47 16.82
C THR A 200 -3.27 -20.55 17.60
N TYR A 201 -4.45 -20.31 17.02
CA TYR A 201 -5.59 -19.80 17.77
C TYR A 201 -6.73 -20.79 17.65
N SER A 202 -7.32 -21.10 18.81
CA SER A 202 -8.51 -21.91 18.97
C SER A 202 -9.71 -21.23 18.32
N VAL A 203 -10.38 -21.96 17.43
CA VAL A 203 -11.70 -21.63 16.90
C VAL A 203 -12.63 -21.33 18.10
N PRO A 204 -13.44 -20.25 18.09
CA PRO A 204 -14.47 -20.08 19.12
C PRO A 204 -15.43 -21.27 19.00
N PRO A 205 -15.81 -21.92 20.11
CA PRO A 205 -16.79 -23.00 20.06
C PRO A 205 -18.05 -22.52 19.31
N PRO A 206 -18.67 -23.39 18.49
CA PRO A 206 -19.84 -23.05 17.68
C PRO A 206 -21.01 -22.46 18.48
N ASP A 207 -20.98 -22.57 19.81
CA ASP A 207 -22.00 -22.09 20.72
C ASP A 207 -21.92 -20.62 21.10
N LEU A 208 -20.91 -19.84 20.67
CA LEU A 208 -20.81 -18.42 21.05
C LEU A 208 -22.00 -17.58 20.57
N LYS A 209 -22.58 -17.94 19.41
CA LYS A 209 -23.79 -17.31 18.88
C LYS A 209 -25.00 -17.67 19.76
N THR A 210 -25.10 -18.93 20.16
CA THR A 210 -26.17 -19.47 21.01
C THR A 210 -26.10 -18.90 22.43
N GLU A 211 -24.88 -18.68 22.95
CA GLU A 211 -24.60 -18.11 24.27
C GLU A 211 -24.84 -16.60 24.30
N LEU A 212 -24.51 -15.90 23.22
CA LEU A 212 -24.82 -14.48 23.03
C LEU A 212 -26.33 -14.26 22.90
N GLU A 213 -27.04 -15.10 22.15
CA GLU A 213 -28.50 -15.07 22.05
C GLU A 213 -29.18 -15.36 23.40
N LYS A 214 -28.66 -16.32 24.18
CA LYS A 214 -29.12 -16.57 25.56
C LYS A 214 -28.88 -15.38 26.49
N SER A 215 -27.72 -14.73 26.38
CA SER A 215 -27.36 -13.57 27.20
C SER A 215 -28.22 -12.34 26.88
N ILE A 216 -28.50 -12.11 25.60
CA ILE A 216 -29.41 -11.04 25.14
C ILE A 216 -30.84 -11.31 25.62
N ASN A 217 -31.31 -12.55 25.53
CA ASN A 217 -32.65 -12.93 26.00
C ASN A 217 -32.79 -12.84 27.53
N ALA A 218 -31.74 -13.18 28.28
CA ALA A 218 -31.72 -13.01 29.74
C ALA A 218 -31.71 -11.53 30.15
N ALA A 219 -30.96 -10.67 29.45
CA ALA A 219 -30.95 -9.23 29.68
C ALA A 219 -32.30 -8.58 29.39
N ASN A 220 -32.96 -9.00 28.30
CA ASN A 220 -34.31 -8.53 27.96
C ASN A 220 -35.35 -9.00 28.98
N ALA A 221 -35.28 -10.26 29.44
CA ALA A 221 -36.17 -10.76 30.49
C ALA A 221 -35.97 -10.04 31.84
N ALA A 222 -34.73 -9.70 32.18
CA ALA A 222 -34.42 -8.90 33.38
C ALA A 222 -34.94 -7.46 33.26
N ALA A 223 -34.88 -6.85 32.08
CA ALA A 223 -35.45 -5.53 31.83
C ALA A 223 -36.99 -5.53 31.94
N THR A 224 -37.67 -6.56 31.40
CA THR A 224 -39.13 -6.70 31.52
C THR A 224 -39.56 -7.03 32.97
N ALA A 225 -38.76 -7.78 33.72
CA ALA A 225 -39.00 -8.05 35.14
C ALA A 225 -38.82 -6.79 36.00
N ALA A 226 -37.83 -5.95 35.70
CA ALA A 226 -37.63 -4.66 36.36
C ALA A 226 -38.78 -3.68 36.05
N GLU A 227 -39.30 -3.67 34.82
CA GLU A 227 -40.44 -2.84 34.41
C GLU A 227 -41.76 -3.28 35.09
N ASN A 228 -41.96 -4.60 35.26
CA ASN A 228 -43.10 -5.13 36.02
C ASN A 228 -42.96 -4.94 37.54
N ALA A 229 -41.74 -4.95 38.09
CA ALA A 229 -41.50 -4.64 39.49
C ALA A 229 -41.76 -3.16 39.81
N GLN A 230 -41.43 -2.25 38.89
CA GLN A 230 -41.67 -0.81 39.05
C GLN A 230 -43.17 -0.46 39.10
N ASN A 231 -44.02 -1.25 38.44
CA ASN A 231 -45.48 -1.07 38.45
C ASN A 231 -46.18 -1.65 39.69
N ASN A 232 -45.47 -2.38 40.56
CA ASN A 232 -46.08 -3.07 41.71
C ASN A 232 -45.60 -2.55 43.08
N VAL A 233 -44.85 -1.45 43.11
CA VAL A 233 -44.28 -0.86 44.36
C VAL A 233 -45.25 0.08 45.09
N ASP A 234 -46.49 0.27 44.60
CA ASP A 234 -47.40 1.19 45.28
C ASP A 234 -48.10 0.63 46.53
N HIS A 235 -47.96 -0.66 46.91
CA HIS A 235 -48.57 -1.14 48.16
C HIS A 235 -47.69 -2.13 48.97
N ASN A 236 -47.18 -1.59 50.08
CA ASN A 236 -47.06 -2.21 51.42
C ASN A 236 -45.74 -2.94 51.83
N VAL A 237 -45.29 -2.61 53.05
CA VAL A 237 -44.17 -3.15 53.88
C VAL A 237 -44.80 -3.54 55.24
N PRO A 238 -44.45 -4.60 56.02
CA PRO A 238 -43.09 -4.89 56.55
C PRO A 238 -42.64 -6.37 56.83
N MET A 239 -41.31 -6.48 57.11
CA MET A 239 -40.38 -7.53 57.63
C MET A 239 -40.81 -8.41 58.86
N PRO A 240 -39.99 -9.34 59.44
CA PRO A 240 -38.75 -10.11 59.02
C PRO A 240 -38.66 -11.62 59.49
N ASP A 241 -37.64 -12.41 59.04
CA ASP A 241 -36.74 -13.28 59.88
C ASP A 241 -35.84 -14.32 59.12
N ALA A 242 -34.50 -14.27 59.39
CA ALA A 242 -33.42 -15.32 59.41
C ALA A 242 -32.96 -16.13 58.14
N PRO A 243 -31.85 -16.93 58.15
CA PRO A 243 -30.41 -16.60 57.99
C PRO A 243 -29.70 -17.33 56.78
N PRO A 244 -28.38 -17.17 56.50
CA PRO A 244 -27.77 -17.44 55.17
C PRO A 244 -26.98 -18.76 55.05
N PRO A 245 -26.69 -19.23 53.81
CA PRO A 245 -25.52 -20.06 53.52
C PRO A 245 -24.53 -19.43 52.53
N GLN A 246 -23.24 -19.73 52.74
CA GLN A 246 -22.05 -19.34 51.99
C GLN A 246 -21.76 -20.28 50.79
N GLU A 247 -20.77 -19.85 49.97
CA GLU A 247 -19.98 -20.58 48.96
C GLU A 247 -20.54 -20.61 47.51
N GLY A 248 -19.78 -20.31 46.45
CA GLY A 248 -18.34 -20.05 46.31
C GLY A 248 -18.01 -19.26 45.03
N THR A 249 -16.92 -18.50 45.09
CA THR A 249 -16.38 -17.65 44.01
C THR A 249 -15.39 -18.44 43.15
N PRO A 250 -15.58 -18.53 41.81
CA PRO A 250 -14.49 -18.88 40.90
C PRO A 250 -13.55 -17.67 40.72
N SER A 251 -12.25 -17.93 40.79
CA SER A 251 -11.16 -16.95 40.70
C SER A 251 -11.19 -16.11 39.42
N MET A 252 -11.35 -14.79 39.56
CA MET A 252 -11.36 -13.77 38.48
C MET A 252 -10.01 -13.57 37.75
N GLN A 253 -8.96 -14.33 38.08
CA GLN A 253 -7.64 -14.20 37.47
C GLN A 253 -7.49 -14.96 36.14
N SER A 254 -8.23 -16.05 35.92
CA SER A 254 -8.10 -16.85 34.69
C SER A 254 -8.89 -16.26 33.50
N THR A 255 -9.94 -15.48 33.77
CA THR A 255 -10.80 -14.87 32.74
C THR A 255 -10.26 -13.55 32.21
N ALA A 256 -9.59 -12.74 33.04
CA ALA A 256 -8.97 -11.48 32.61
C ALA A 256 -7.84 -11.72 31.60
N GLN A 257 -7.05 -12.79 31.80
CA GLN A 257 -5.94 -13.18 30.93
C GLN A 257 -6.43 -13.72 29.57
N ALA A 258 -7.53 -14.47 29.57
CA ALA A 258 -8.19 -14.95 28.35
C ALA A 258 -8.82 -13.81 27.53
N ALA A 259 -9.30 -12.74 28.18
CA ALA A 259 -9.87 -11.57 27.51
C ALA A 259 -8.78 -10.66 26.90
N THR A 260 -7.63 -10.50 27.56
CA THR A 260 -6.46 -9.78 27.00
C THR A 260 -5.85 -10.53 25.82
N ASP A 261 -5.81 -11.87 25.87
CA ASP A 261 -5.36 -12.70 24.75
C ASP A 261 -6.34 -12.68 23.56
N ALA A 262 -7.65 -12.55 23.82
CA ALA A 262 -8.68 -12.41 22.78
C ALA A 262 -8.67 -11.04 22.08
N ALA A 263 -8.46 -9.95 22.83
CA ALA A 263 -8.32 -8.60 22.28
C ALA A 263 -7.04 -8.46 21.43
N ASN A 264 -5.93 -9.06 21.89
CA ASN A 264 -4.69 -9.15 21.12
C ASN A 264 -4.82 -10.03 19.85
N ALA A 265 -5.73 -11.01 19.83
CA ALA A 265 -5.98 -11.90 18.69
C ALA A 265 -6.84 -11.27 17.57
N LEU A 266 -7.70 -10.28 17.89
CA LEU A 266 -8.61 -9.68 16.89
C LEU A 266 -7.93 -8.66 15.95
N PHE A 267 -6.79 -8.09 16.34
CA PHE A 267 -6.20 -6.93 15.64
C PHE A 267 -4.70 -7.06 15.34
N SER A 268 -4.14 -8.27 15.40
CA SER A 268 -2.72 -8.52 15.06
C SER A 268 -2.58 -9.03 13.62
N GLN A 269 -2.28 -8.12 12.68
CA GLN A 269 -1.84 -8.40 11.31
C GLN A 269 -2.85 -9.17 10.41
N PRO A 270 -2.73 -9.08 9.07
CA PRO A 270 -3.37 -9.97 8.11
C PRO A 270 -3.43 -11.44 8.54
N HIS A 271 -4.55 -11.87 9.10
CA HIS A 271 -4.78 -13.29 9.31
C HIS A 271 -5.02 -13.92 7.92
N PRO A 272 -4.21 -14.90 7.50
CA PRO A 272 -4.42 -15.56 6.20
C PRO A 272 -5.73 -16.34 6.10
N ASN A 273 -6.39 -16.60 7.23
CA ASN A 273 -7.72 -17.21 7.29
C ASN A 273 -8.87 -16.20 7.36
N ARG A 274 -8.59 -14.88 7.30
CA ARG A 274 -9.61 -13.84 7.27
C ARG A 274 -9.28 -12.79 6.23
N TRP A 275 -9.12 -13.28 5.01
CA TRP A 275 -9.11 -12.46 3.82
C TRP A 275 -10.35 -11.53 3.82
N PRO A 276 -10.16 -10.19 3.75
CA PRO A 276 -11.24 -9.24 4.03
C PRO A 276 -12.12 -8.90 2.82
N LEU A 277 -11.75 -9.35 1.61
CA LEU A 277 -12.45 -9.01 0.36
C LEU A 277 -13.29 -10.19 -0.15
N ASP A 278 -14.21 -9.91 -1.07
CA ASP A 278 -15.16 -10.91 -1.56
C ASP A 278 -14.52 -12.02 -2.42
N LYS A 279 -13.46 -11.70 -3.16
CA LYS A 279 -12.79 -12.64 -4.06
C LYS A 279 -11.48 -13.12 -3.46
N PRO A 280 -11.03 -14.37 -3.66
CA PRO A 280 -9.77 -14.84 -3.08
C PRO A 280 -8.56 -13.99 -3.53
N PRO A 281 -7.48 -13.93 -2.75
CA PRO A 281 -6.30 -13.10 -3.09
C PRO A 281 -5.73 -13.39 -4.48
N ALA A 282 -5.78 -14.65 -4.92
CA ALA A 282 -5.41 -15.09 -6.26
C ALA A 282 -6.14 -14.34 -7.40
N SER A 283 -7.40 -13.94 -7.17
CA SER A 283 -8.16 -13.15 -8.13
C SER A 283 -7.59 -11.74 -8.33
N TYR A 284 -6.79 -11.23 -7.41
CA TYR A 284 -6.16 -9.90 -7.49
C TYR A 284 -4.70 -10.01 -7.92
N SER A 285 -3.94 -10.97 -7.38
CA SER A 285 -2.52 -11.17 -7.72
C SER A 285 -2.32 -11.51 -9.20
N GLN A 286 -3.26 -12.22 -9.83
CA GLN A 286 -3.17 -12.60 -11.25
C GLN A 286 -3.60 -11.50 -12.23
N GLN A 287 -4.24 -10.42 -11.77
CA GLN A 287 -4.71 -9.35 -12.68
C GLN A 287 -3.55 -8.61 -13.36
N GLY A 288 -2.39 -8.57 -12.71
CA GLY A 288 -1.20 -7.90 -13.23
C GLY A 288 -0.72 -8.47 -14.56
N GLU A 289 -0.85 -9.78 -14.77
CA GLU A 289 -0.44 -10.43 -16.02
C GLU A 289 -1.26 -9.91 -17.20
N ARG A 290 -2.59 -10.00 -17.13
CA ARG A 290 -3.49 -9.51 -18.17
C ARG A 290 -3.32 -8.01 -18.41
N PHE A 291 -3.16 -7.22 -17.34
CA PHE A 291 -2.92 -5.79 -17.45
C PHE A 291 -1.61 -5.48 -18.19
N SER A 292 -0.54 -6.20 -17.84
CA SER A 292 0.78 -6.02 -18.47
C SER A 292 0.76 -6.33 -19.96
N ASP A 293 0.02 -7.35 -20.39
CA ASP A 293 -0.10 -7.72 -21.81
C ASP A 293 -0.86 -6.67 -22.61
N ILE A 294 -1.97 -6.18 -22.07
CA ILE A 294 -2.76 -5.11 -22.71
C ILE A 294 -1.91 -3.84 -22.84
N LEU A 295 -1.23 -3.43 -21.77
CA LEU A 295 -0.39 -2.24 -21.79
C LEU A 295 0.78 -2.39 -22.76
N HIS A 296 1.48 -3.53 -22.74
CA HIS A 296 2.55 -3.81 -23.70
C HIS A 296 2.06 -3.75 -25.14
N MET A 297 0.91 -4.36 -25.45
CA MET A 297 0.30 -4.30 -26.77
C MET A 297 0.01 -2.85 -27.20
N LEU A 298 -0.64 -2.05 -26.34
CA LEU A 298 -0.98 -0.66 -26.66
C LEU A 298 0.29 0.20 -26.89
N LEU A 299 1.31 0.02 -26.07
CA LEU A 299 2.59 0.72 -26.20
C LEU A 299 3.29 0.36 -27.51
N LYS A 300 3.34 -0.94 -27.86
CA LYS A 300 3.98 -1.43 -29.08
C LYS A 300 3.24 -0.94 -30.33
N MET A 301 1.90 -1.00 -30.33
CA MET A 301 1.06 -0.50 -31.41
C MET A 301 1.24 1.01 -31.66
N ARG A 302 1.66 1.75 -30.64
CA ARG A 302 1.96 3.19 -30.74
C ARG A 302 3.43 3.52 -30.92
N GLY A 303 4.32 2.53 -30.96
CA GLY A 303 5.76 2.75 -31.08
C GLY A 303 6.33 3.60 -29.93
N VAL A 304 5.74 3.50 -28.73
CA VAL A 304 6.17 4.26 -27.55
C VAL A 304 7.48 3.75 -26.95
N PRO A 305 7.68 2.43 -26.76
CA PRO A 305 8.94 1.93 -26.21
C PRO A 305 10.12 2.23 -27.15
N PRO A 306 11.27 2.70 -26.62
CA PRO A 306 12.48 2.83 -27.41
C PRO A 306 12.86 1.49 -28.05
N LYS A 307 13.29 1.52 -29.32
CA LYS A 307 13.89 0.35 -29.95
C LYS A 307 15.24 0.11 -29.27
N THR A 308 15.54 -1.14 -28.91
CA THR A 308 16.76 -1.48 -28.17
C THR A 308 17.58 -2.54 -28.88
N THR A 309 18.89 -2.54 -28.63
CA THR A 309 19.86 -3.57 -29.02
C THR A 309 20.72 -3.91 -27.81
N THR A 310 21.45 -5.02 -27.88
CA THR A 310 22.45 -5.35 -26.85
C THR A 310 23.82 -4.92 -27.35
N GLU A 311 24.53 -4.13 -26.54
CA GLU A 311 25.91 -3.74 -26.84
C GLU A 311 26.83 -4.97 -26.71
N PRO A 312 27.61 -5.34 -27.75
CA PRO A 312 28.38 -6.60 -27.74
C PRO A 312 29.45 -6.68 -26.65
N ILE A 313 30.00 -5.55 -26.22
CA ILE A 313 31.15 -5.52 -25.29
C ILE A 313 30.67 -5.54 -23.84
N THR A 314 29.73 -4.66 -23.49
CA THR A 314 29.24 -4.51 -22.11
C THR A 314 28.09 -5.46 -21.79
N ASN A 315 27.47 -6.06 -22.81
CA ASN A 315 26.25 -6.87 -22.72
C ASN A 315 25.06 -6.12 -22.07
N ILE A 316 25.04 -4.79 -22.24
CA ILE A 316 23.99 -3.91 -21.74
C ILE A 316 22.98 -3.63 -22.86
N VAL A 317 21.71 -3.54 -22.49
CA VAL A 317 20.62 -3.12 -23.38
C VAL A 317 20.69 -1.62 -23.56
N VAL A 318 20.84 -1.18 -24.82
CA VAL A 318 20.94 0.24 -25.20
C VAL A 318 19.91 0.59 -26.26
N PRO A 319 19.39 1.82 -26.29
CA PRO A 319 18.46 2.25 -27.33
C PRO A 319 19.18 2.40 -28.67
N ILE A 320 18.47 2.09 -29.76
CA ILE A 320 18.93 2.29 -31.15
C ILE A 320 18.55 3.72 -31.57
N ASP A 321 19.50 4.43 -32.16
CA ASP A 321 19.26 5.78 -32.68
C ASP A 321 18.16 5.81 -33.74
N ASN A 322 17.12 6.60 -33.51
CA ASN A 322 16.00 6.72 -34.44
C ASN A 322 16.38 7.32 -35.80
N MET A 323 17.57 7.94 -35.94
CA MET A 323 18.05 8.44 -37.23
C MET A 323 18.24 7.34 -38.29
N THR A 324 18.47 6.09 -37.91
CA THR A 324 18.71 4.98 -38.86
C THR A 324 17.45 4.16 -39.18
N ASN A 325 16.31 4.43 -38.54
CA ASN A 325 15.17 3.49 -38.47
C ASN A 325 13.87 3.99 -39.16
N ASN A 326 13.97 5.03 -39.99
CA ASN A 326 12.83 5.71 -40.62
C ASN A 326 12.07 4.92 -41.72
N GLN A 327 12.38 3.64 -41.97
CA GLN A 327 11.74 2.93 -43.08
C GLN A 327 10.41 2.24 -42.75
N THR A 328 10.06 2.02 -41.48
CA THR A 328 8.91 1.16 -41.12
C THR A 328 7.91 1.73 -40.11
N THR A 329 8.19 2.85 -39.45
CA THR A 329 7.29 3.41 -38.44
C THR A 329 7.07 4.89 -38.66
N ASN A 330 5.80 5.32 -38.75
CA ASN A 330 5.37 6.74 -38.71
C ASN A 330 5.66 7.41 -37.34
N ALA A 331 6.68 6.95 -36.62
CA ALA A 331 7.11 7.53 -35.35
C ALA A 331 7.71 8.90 -35.63
N THR A 332 7.16 9.94 -35.00
CA THR A 332 7.71 11.28 -35.09
C THR A 332 9.05 11.29 -34.36
N ILE A 333 10.14 11.61 -35.05
CA ILE A 333 11.47 11.74 -34.44
C ILE A 333 11.37 12.82 -33.38
N ASN A 334 11.65 12.46 -32.12
CA ASN A 334 11.72 13.41 -31.02
C ASN A 334 13.13 13.35 -30.41
N PRO A 335 14.07 14.21 -30.86
CA PRO A 335 15.45 14.18 -30.40
C PRO A 335 15.60 14.33 -28.89
N LYS A 336 14.70 15.08 -28.23
CA LYS A 336 14.68 15.21 -26.77
C LYS A 336 14.31 13.89 -26.10
N SER A 337 13.26 13.22 -26.60
CA SER A 337 12.83 11.89 -26.13
C SER A 337 13.94 10.85 -26.29
N ASP A 338 14.67 10.90 -27.41
CA ASP A 338 15.76 9.95 -27.69
C ASP A 338 16.97 10.19 -26.77
N ALA A 339 17.33 11.44 -26.52
CA ALA A 339 18.39 11.80 -25.59
C ALA A 339 18.06 11.33 -24.17
N LEU A 340 16.82 11.55 -23.71
CA LEU A 340 16.35 11.08 -22.39
C LEU A 340 16.35 9.56 -22.29
N ALA A 341 15.97 8.85 -23.35
CA ALA A 341 16.06 7.39 -23.37
C ALA A 341 17.51 6.92 -23.23
N LYS A 342 18.45 7.52 -23.98
CA LYS A 342 19.88 7.18 -23.87
C LYS A 342 20.44 7.43 -22.48
N GLU A 343 20.12 8.58 -21.89
CA GLU A 343 20.49 8.94 -20.52
C GLU A 343 19.99 7.87 -19.54
N TRP A 344 18.70 7.53 -19.61
CA TRP A 344 18.10 6.55 -18.70
C TRP A 344 18.71 5.16 -18.83
N PHE A 345 18.84 4.64 -20.05
CA PHE A 345 19.43 3.31 -20.30
C PHE A 345 20.88 3.23 -19.81
N ALA A 346 21.65 4.32 -19.92
CA ALA A 346 23.03 4.38 -19.43
C ALA A 346 23.11 4.35 -17.88
N GLU A 347 22.11 4.85 -17.18
CA GLU A 347 22.03 4.80 -15.72
C GLU A 347 21.59 3.43 -15.20
N VAL A 348 20.51 2.86 -15.75
CA VAL A 348 19.94 1.58 -15.28
C VAL A 348 20.79 0.36 -15.61
N LYS A 349 21.61 0.42 -16.68
CA LYS A 349 22.56 -0.64 -17.09
C LYS A 349 21.94 -2.06 -17.12
N ILE A 350 20.76 -2.15 -17.70
CA ILE A 350 19.99 -3.40 -17.79
C ILE A 350 20.71 -4.39 -18.70
N THR A 351 20.78 -5.66 -18.30
CA THR A 351 21.33 -6.73 -19.14
C THR A 351 20.22 -7.68 -19.62
N PRO A 352 20.40 -8.37 -20.75
CA PRO A 352 19.50 -9.45 -21.18
C PRO A 352 19.29 -10.53 -20.10
N MET A 353 20.37 -10.90 -19.41
CA MET A 353 20.35 -11.89 -18.34
C MET A 353 19.49 -11.44 -17.16
N TYR A 354 19.64 -10.19 -16.72
CA TYR A 354 18.79 -9.60 -15.67
C TYR A 354 17.31 -9.70 -16.08
N LEU A 355 16.95 -9.25 -17.28
CA LEU A 355 15.56 -9.31 -17.73
C LEU A 355 15.00 -10.74 -17.79
N ALA A 356 15.80 -11.72 -18.20
CA ALA A 356 15.40 -13.12 -18.22
C ALA A 356 15.17 -13.67 -16.80
N GLU A 357 16.04 -13.32 -15.86
CA GLU A 357 15.88 -13.65 -14.44
C GLU A 357 14.59 -13.02 -13.88
N ARG A 358 14.37 -11.72 -14.13
CA ARG A 358 13.19 -11.01 -13.61
C ARG A 358 11.87 -11.56 -14.16
N ARG A 359 11.83 -12.03 -15.42
CA ARG A 359 10.63 -12.69 -16.00
C ARG A 359 10.28 -14.01 -15.35
N ASN A 360 11.27 -14.68 -14.76
CA ASN A 360 11.12 -15.96 -14.09
C ASN A 360 11.19 -15.82 -12.56
N ALA A 361 10.98 -14.61 -12.04
CA ALA A 361 11.12 -14.35 -10.63
C ALA A 361 10.15 -15.20 -9.81
N VAL A 362 10.69 -15.87 -8.79
CA VAL A 362 9.92 -16.72 -7.89
C VAL A 362 9.37 -15.88 -6.75
N PHE A 363 8.13 -16.18 -6.35
CA PHE A 363 7.52 -15.58 -5.17
C PHE A 363 8.00 -16.29 -3.90
N ILE A 364 8.58 -15.52 -2.96
CA ILE A 364 8.98 -16.00 -1.62
C ILE A 364 8.09 -15.36 -0.55
N GLY A 365 7.75 -14.07 -0.71
CA GLY A 365 6.85 -13.32 0.15
C GLY A 365 7.51 -12.51 1.27
N ASN A 366 8.82 -12.28 1.17
CA ASN A 366 9.62 -11.51 2.13
C ASN A 366 9.78 -10.04 1.71
N ASP A 367 10.06 -9.78 0.44
CA ASP A 367 10.39 -8.46 -0.08
C ASP A 367 9.59 -8.14 -1.37
N PRO A 368 8.90 -6.98 -1.47
CA PRO A 368 8.23 -6.58 -2.71
C PRO A 368 9.13 -6.56 -3.95
N ARG A 369 10.45 -6.36 -3.76
CA ARG A 369 11.45 -6.37 -4.83
C ARG A 369 11.61 -7.73 -5.49
N GLU A 370 11.12 -8.80 -4.88
CA GLU A 370 11.05 -10.13 -5.50
C GLU A 370 10.37 -10.10 -6.87
N TRP A 371 9.41 -9.21 -7.09
CA TRP A 371 8.69 -9.05 -8.36
C TRP A 371 9.04 -7.78 -9.13
N GLU A 372 10.08 -7.05 -8.72
CA GLU A 372 10.59 -5.90 -9.48
C GLU A 372 10.91 -6.27 -10.93
N CYS A 373 10.41 -5.50 -11.89
CA CYS A 373 10.58 -5.76 -13.32
C CYS A 373 9.97 -7.06 -13.86
N PHE A 374 9.18 -7.81 -13.07
CA PHE A 374 8.51 -9.01 -13.54
C PHE A 374 7.64 -8.73 -14.77
N TYR A 375 6.74 -7.76 -14.67
CA TYR A 375 5.91 -7.25 -15.76
C TYR A 375 6.60 -6.15 -16.58
N VAL A 376 7.40 -5.27 -15.96
CA VAL A 376 8.09 -4.17 -16.69
C VAL A 376 9.03 -4.73 -17.76
N SER A 377 9.66 -5.89 -17.54
CA SER A 377 10.54 -6.52 -18.52
C SER A 377 9.89 -6.80 -19.88
N LYS A 378 8.55 -6.87 -19.96
CA LYS A 378 7.81 -7.04 -21.21
C LYS A 378 7.94 -5.82 -22.12
N ILE A 379 8.07 -4.62 -21.55
CA ILE A 379 8.08 -3.36 -22.31
C ILE A 379 9.49 -2.78 -22.54
N LEU A 380 10.53 -3.38 -21.96
CA LEU A 380 11.92 -2.90 -22.06
C LEU A 380 12.66 -3.34 -23.34
N VAL A 381 12.17 -4.38 -24.01
CA VAL A 381 12.81 -4.96 -25.21
C VAL A 381 11.80 -5.13 -26.33
N HIS A 382 12.00 -4.39 -27.43
CA HIS A 382 11.06 -4.30 -28.56
C HIS A 382 10.75 -5.65 -29.22
N ASN A 383 11.75 -6.55 -29.23
CA ASN A 383 11.67 -7.89 -29.83
C ASN A 383 11.91 -9.00 -28.81
N GLY A 384 11.65 -8.78 -27.51
CA GLY A 384 12.02 -9.77 -26.49
C GLY A 384 13.55 -9.91 -26.35
N ILE A 385 13.96 -10.79 -25.43
CA ILE A 385 15.38 -11.04 -25.16
C ILE A 385 15.87 -12.02 -26.21
N VAL A 386 16.78 -11.58 -27.08
CA VAL A 386 17.49 -12.47 -27.98
C VAL A 386 18.65 -13.05 -27.17
N GLU A 387 18.52 -14.27 -26.67
CA GLU A 387 19.71 -15.02 -26.25
C GLU A 387 20.65 -15.15 -27.46
N GLY A 388 21.96 -15.20 -27.24
CA GLY A 388 23.01 -15.20 -28.28
C GLY A 388 22.91 -16.29 -29.37
N THR A 389 21.84 -17.07 -29.39
CA THR A 389 21.43 -18.04 -30.42
C THR A 389 20.41 -17.49 -31.43
N GLY A 390 19.94 -16.24 -31.30
CA GLY A 390 19.01 -15.64 -32.26
C GLY A 390 17.56 -16.11 -32.12
N ARG A 391 17.21 -16.84 -31.05
CA ARG A 391 15.82 -17.22 -30.76
C ARG A 391 15.14 -16.21 -29.83
N LEU A 392 13.97 -15.75 -30.27
CA LEU A 392 13.01 -15.02 -29.46
C LEU A 392 12.43 -15.99 -28.43
N VAL A 393 12.57 -15.70 -27.13
CA VAL A 393 11.77 -16.38 -26.10
C VAL A 393 10.38 -15.74 -26.10
N PRO A 394 9.29 -16.53 -26.18
CA PRO A 394 7.92 -16.01 -26.20
C PRO A 394 7.58 -15.13 -24.99
#